data_AF-A0A6H2F7B9-F1
#
_entry.id   AF-A0A6H2F7B9-F1
#
_cell.length_a   1.000
_cell.length_b   1.000
_cell.length_c   1.000
_cell.angle_alpha   90.00
_cell.angle_beta   90.00
_cell.angle_gamma   90.00
#
_symmetry.space_group_name_H-M   'P 1'
#
loop_
_entity.id
_entity.type
_entity.pdbx_description
1 polymer ?
#
loop_
_entity_poly.entity_id
_entity_poly.type
_entity_poly.pdbx_seq_one_letter_code
_entity_poly.pdbx_strand_id
1 'polypeptide(L)'
;MLVYSKINNNYYDIFYNRIIFPIKNIQGQIIGFGGRSLENKEPKYLNSPDNVFFHKRNELYGLYEIRKKSILLEKILVVEGYTDVISLFQCNIKYVVAILGISITNEHIKKLFQMTNKIIYCYDGDNAGREANWNSLKISLSHMVYGKQIKFLLLPDGEDPDSLIKKKGKLVFEEHINKSLSFSEFFFKTLINKIDIKNCEGKAKFINLALSLIHNIPDYIFQINLIKKIGEKIGILNFFEIYQLILNKKNTKKLLNNNSLNNFKKTTIRMLISLLLQKPKLIKIIPKFKLFKTSSINGLNFFIELINICDKKKITTAQIIEKYRGTKLKTPLETLAIWNHMIPEEDIEKFFIHLINKLEMHLLEERIEYLIFLDRKEGLDIQKRKELWLLNKNLAEIKTKF
;
A
#
# COMPACT_ATOMS: atom_id res chain seq x y z
N MET A 1 -22.97 -15.43 33.50
CA MET A 1 -23.57 -14.77 32.31
C MET A 1 -24.68 -15.67 31.81
N LEU A 2 -25.94 -15.31 32.06
CA LEU A 2 -27.09 -16.04 31.52
C LEU A 2 -27.31 -15.56 30.08
N VAL A 3 -27.31 -16.48 29.11
CA VAL A 3 -27.49 -16.16 27.70
C VAL A 3 -28.90 -16.59 27.32
N TYR A 4 -29.88 -15.72 27.58
CA TYR A 4 -31.28 -15.95 27.25
C TYR A 4 -31.75 -15.13 26.04
N SER A 5 -32.67 -15.67 25.26
CA SER A 5 -33.42 -14.91 24.25
C SER A 5 -34.80 -14.56 24.82
N LYS A 6 -35.26 -13.32 24.58
CA LYS A 6 -36.62 -12.89 24.96
C LYS A 6 -37.52 -12.96 23.73
N ILE A 7 -38.42 -13.94 23.71
CA ILE A 7 -39.45 -14.10 22.66
C ILE A 7 -40.80 -14.15 23.36
N ASN A 8 -41.74 -13.29 22.96
CA ASN A 8 -43.10 -13.22 23.53
C ASN A 8 -43.12 -13.18 25.07
N ASN A 9 -42.27 -12.34 25.68
CA ASN A 9 -42.12 -12.17 27.13
C ASN A 9 -41.58 -13.39 27.91
N ASN A 10 -41.19 -14.48 27.24
CA ASN A 10 -40.56 -15.65 27.85
C ASN A 10 -39.05 -15.66 27.60
N TYR A 11 -38.30 -16.23 28.54
CA TYR A 11 -36.86 -16.44 28.48
C TYR A 11 -36.53 -17.87 28.08
N TYR A 12 -35.63 -18.03 27.12
CA TYR A 12 -35.18 -19.33 26.64
C TYR A 12 -33.66 -19.41 26.60
N ASP A 13 -33.12 -20.58 26.93
CA ASP A 13 -31.69 -20.86 26.80
C ASP A 13 -31.27 -20.80 25.32
N ILE A 14 -30.34 -19.88 25.01
CA ILE A 14 -29.82 -19.74 23.65
C ILE A 14 -28.97 -20.95 23.25
N PHE A 15 -28.29 -21.57 24.22
CA PHE A 15 -27.42 -22.72 24.03
C PHE A 15 -28.05 -24.03 24.48
N TYR A 16 -29.16 -24.41 23.85
CA TYR A 16 -29.79 -25.70 24.10
C TYR A 16 -29.14 -26.82 23.28
N ASN A 17 -28.84 -27.94 23.95
CA ASN A 17 -28.29 -29.18 23.36
C ASN A 17 -27.06 -28.97 22.46
N ARG A 18 -26.07 -28.25 22.98
CA ARG A 18 -24.84 -27.86 22.29
C ARG A 18 -23.61 -28.18 23.13
N ILE A 19 -22.53 -28.59 22.46
CA ILE A 19 -21.18 -28.59 23.05
C ILE A 19 -20.77 -27.13 23.22
N ILE A 20 -20.38 -26.75 24.45
CA ILE A 20 -20.08 -25.36 24.81
C ILE A 20 -18.58 -25.08 24.77
N PHE A 21 -18.21 -23.99 24.11
CA PHE A 21 -16.85 -23.47 23.99
C PHE A 21 -16.77 -22.11 24.70
N PRO A 22 -16.21 -22.03 25.92
CA PRO A 22 -16.12 -20.76 26.65
C PRO A 22 -15.15 -19.80 25.95
N ILE A 23 -15.58 -18.55 25.75
CA ILE A 23 -14.78 -17.49 25.15
C ILE A 23 -14.23 -16.61 26.27
N LYS A 24 -12.89 -16.51 26.33
CA LYS A 24 -12.19 -15.71 27.34
C LYS A 24 -11.72 -14.39 26.78
N ASN A 25 -11.77 -13.34 27.59
CA ASN A 25 -11.07 -12.10 27.33
C ASN A 25 -9.56 -12.25 27.59
N ILE A 26 -8.79 -11.18 27.35
CA ILE A 26 -7.34 -11.19 27.55
C ILE A 26 -6.89 -11.41 29.01
N GLN A 27 -7.78 -11.18 29.98
CA GLN A 27 -7.56 -11.44 31.40
C GLN A 27 -7.93 -12.87 31.82
N GLY A 28 -8.57 -13.64 30.92
CA GLY A 28 -9.00 -15.01 31.17
C GLY A 28 -10.43 -15.14 31.71
N GLN A 29 -11.16 -14.04 31.81
CA GLN A 29 -12.56 -14.05 32.25
C GLN A 29 -13.44 -14.54 31.11
N ILE A 30 -14.43 -15.38 31.42
CA ILE A 30 -15.41 -15.85 30.44
C ILE A 30 -16.38 -14.71 30.13
N ILE A 31 -16.40 -14.28 28.87
CA ILE A 31 -17.20 -13.14 28.38
C ILE A 31 -18.28 -13.56 27.38
N GLY A 32 -18.27 -14.81 26.94
CA GLY A 32 -19.25 -15.36 26.02
C GLY A 32 -19.01 -16.85 25.78
N PHE A 33 -19.81 -17.42 24.90
CA PHE A 33 -19.75 -18.83 24.54
C PHE A 33 -19.93 -19.03 23.04
N GLY A 34 -19.22 -20.00 22.49
CA GLY A 34 -19.57 -20.67 21.23
C GLY A 34 -20.29 -21.97 21.55
N GLY A 35 -21.15 -22.44 20.64
CA GLY A 35 -21.96 -23.65 20.83
C GLY A 35 -22.13 -24.43 19.53
N ARG A 36 -21.71 -25.69 19.52
CA ARG A 36 -21.92 -26.61 18.37
C ARG A 36 -23.10 -27.53 18.63
N SER A 37 -24.04 -27.62 17.70
CA SER A 37 -25.21 -28.51 17.83
C SER A 37 -24.80 -29.98 17.87
N LEU A 38 -25.45 -30.77 18.74
CA LEU A 38 -25.33 -32.23 18.80
C LEU A 38 -26.30 -32.95 17.84
N GLU A 39 -27.45 -32.35 17.55
CA GLU A 39 -28.56 -32.96 16.78
C GLU A 39 -28.74 -32.37 15.37
N ASN A 40 -27.67 -31.84 14.76
CA ASN A 40 -27.73 -31.16 13.45
C ASN A 40 -28.80 -30.03 13.39
N LYS A 41 -29.08 -29.36 14.52
CA LYS A 41 -29.95 -28.18 14.54
C LYS A 41 -29.21 -26.98 13.97
N GLU A 42 -29.85 -26.25 13.07
CA GLU A 42 -29.33 -24.99 12.54
C GLU A 42 -29.48 -23.84 13.57
N PRO A 43 -28.50 -22.93 13.68
CA PRO A 43 -27.20 -22.99 13.00
C PRO A 43 -26.29 -24.06 13.62
N LYS A 44 -25.51 -24.77 12.80
CA LYS A 44 -24.52 -25.78 13.27
C LYS A 44 -23.60 -25.22 14.38
N TYR A 45 -23.15 -23.98 14.22
CA TYR A 45 -22.40 -23.22 15.21
C TYR A 45 -23.14 -21.93 15.59
N LEU A 46 -23.19 -21.64 16.89
CA LEU A 46 -23.81 -20.45 17.44
C LEU A 46 -22.81 -19.74 18.36
N ASN A 47 -22.66 -18.42 18.21
CA ASN A 47 -21.91 -17.59 19.15
C ASN A 47 -22.87 -16.76 19.99
N SER A 48 -22.47 -16.44 21.23
CA SER A 48 -23.15 -15.41 22.02
C SER A 48 -23.34 -14.14 21.18
N PRO A 49 -24.48 -13.43 21.33
CA PRO A 49 -24.63 -12.12 20.70
C PRO A 49 -23.62 -11.13 21.29
N ASP A 50 -23.31 -10.10 20.51
CA ASP A 50 -22.50 -8.99 21.01
C ASP A 50 -23.22 -8.34 22.22
N ASN A 51 -22.45 -7.99 23.24
CA ASN A 51 -22.92 -7.40 24.48
C ASN A 51 -21.83 -6.53 25.12
N VAL A 52 -22.10 -5.96 26.29
CA VAL A 52 -21.17 -5.04 26.99
C VAL A 52 -19.81 -5.68 27.31
N PHE A 53 -19.77 -7.00 27.47
CA PHE A 53 -18.54 -7.74 27.80
C PHE A 53 -17.89 -8.43 26.59
N PHE A 54 -18.65 -8.70 25.53
CA PHE A 54 -18.19 -9.45 24.37
C PHE A 54 -18.55 -8.77 23.06
N HIS A 55 -17.50 -8.44 22.31
CA HIS A 55 -17.61 -7.91 20.96
C HIS A 55 -16.81 -8.82 20.01
N LYS A 56 -17.50 -9.56 19.14
CA LYS A 56 -16.88 -10.48 18.17
C LYS A 56 -15.79 -9.81 17.34
N ARG A 57 -16.01 -8.54 16.97
CA ARG A 57 -15.05 -7.72 16.21
C ARG A 57 -13.72 -7.47 16.92
N ASN A 58 -13.65 -7.64 18.24
CA ASN A 58 -12.46 -7.36 19.03
C ASN A 58 -11.83 -8.64 19.58
N GLU A 59 -12.60 -9.68 19.82
CA GLU A 59 -12.13 -10.89 20.50
C GLU A 59 -11.74 -12.00 19.53
N LEU A 60 -10.75 -12.80 19.93
CA LEU A 60 -10.24 -13.95 19.20
C LEU A 60 -10.23 -15.16 20.15
N TYR A 61 -10.80 -16.27 19.72
CA TYR A 61 -10.78 -17.50 20.50
C TYR A 61 -9.34 -18.05 20.58
N GLY A 62 -8.93 -18.55 21.75
CA GLY A 62 -7.58 -19.08 21.97
C GLY A 62 -6.51 -18.01 22.27
N LEU A 63 -6.83 -16.72 22.13
CA LEU A 63 -5.85 -15.64 22.32
C LEU A 63 -5.28 -15.61 23.75
N TYR A 64 -6.13 -15.83 24.75
CA TYR A 64 -5.71 -15.93 26.15
C TYR A 64 -4.76 -17.12 26.39
N GLU A 65 -5.11 -18.29 25.85
CA GLU A 65 -4.35 -19.52 25.99
C GLU A 65 -2.94 -19.41 25.40
N ILE A 66 -2.78 -18.73 24.25
CA ILE A 66 -1.46 -18.52 23.65
C ILE A 66 -0.67 -17.43 24.37
N ARG A 67 -1.34 -16.36 24.83
CA ARG A 67 -0.69 -15.26 25.60
C ARG A 67 -0.10 -15.74 26.91
N LYS A 68 -0.78 -16.69 27.58
CA LYS A 68 -0.26 -17.30 28.81
C LYS A 68 1.06 -18.02 28.63
N LYS A 69 1.38 -18.46 27.41
CA LYS A 69 2.63 -19.20 27.13
C LYS A 69 3.80 -18.27 26.82
N SER A 70 3.54 -17.16 26.14
CA SER A 70 4.57 -16.16 25.85
C SER A 70 3.95 -14.78 25.62
N ILE A 71 4.69 -13.76 26.04
CA ILE A 71 4.37 -12.35 25.77
C ILE A 71 4.58 -12.05 24.28
N LEU A 72 5.66 -12.57 23.69
CA LEU A 72 6.01 -12.40 22.28
C LEU A 72 6.17 -13.77 21.61
N LEU A 73 5.31 -14.06 20.64
CA LEU A 73 5.29 -15.29 19.87
C LEU A 73 6.02 -15.08 18.54
N GLU A 74 6.76 -16.09 18.08
CA GLU A 74 7.43 -16.05 16.77
C GLU A 74 6.42 -15.86 15.63
N LYS A 75 5.27 -16.53 15.72
CA LYS A 75 4.17 -16.45 14.77
C LYS A 75 2.84 -16.77 15.44
N ILE A 76 1.74 -16.28 14.87
CA ILE A 76 0.37 -16.67 15.24
C ILE A 76 -0.36 -17.17 13.99
N LEU A 77 -1.04 -18.31 14.12
CA LEU A 77 -1.89 -18.89 13.08
C LEU A 77 -3.35 -18.50 13.36
N VAL A 78 -4.02 -17.92 12.38
CA VAL A 78 -5.42 -17.52 12.47
C VAL A 78 -6.27 -18.47 11.63
N VAL A 79 -7.24 -19.12 12.26
CA VAL A 79 -8.18 -20.07 11.64
C VAL A 79 -9.63 -19.58 11.78
N GLU A 80 -10.60 -20.27 11.16
CA GLU A 80 -12.00 -19.84 11.16
C GLU A 80 -12.76 -20.29 12.42
N GLY A 81 -12.56 -21.53 12.88
CA GLY A 81 -13.37 -22.12 13.94
C GLY A 81 -12.61 -22.42 15.24
N TYR A 82 -13.34 -22.43 16.37
CA TYR A 82 -12.78 -22.87 17.65
C TYR A 82 -12.43 -24.36 17.65
N THR A 83 -13.09 -25.17 16.83
CA THR A 83 -12.75 -26.60 16.65
C THR A 83 -11.37 -26.76 16.03
N ASP A 84 -11.02 -25.94 15.05
CA ASP A 84 -9.68 -25.93 14.44
C ASP A 84 -8.62 -25.61 15.48
N VAL A 85 -8.86 -24.59 16.31
CA VAL A 85 -7.97 -24.21 17.40
C VAL A 85 -7.74 -25.39 18.34
N ILE A 86 -8.81 -26.07 18.77
CA ILE A 86 -8.73 -27.19 19.71
C ILE A 86 -7.95 -28.36 19.09
N SER A 87 -8.28 -28.76 17.87
CA SER A 87 -7.61 -29.88 17.18
C SER A 87 -6.13 -29.59 16.95
N LEU A 88 -5.79 -28.38 16.50
CA LEU A 88 -4.39 -27.97 16.33
C LEU A 88 -3.66 -27.92 17.67
N PHE A 89 -4.31 -27.45 18.75
CA PHE A 89 -3.75 -27.48 20.09
C PHE A 89 -3.48 -28.89 20.60
N GLN A 90 -4.40 -29.83 20.36
CA GLN A 90 -4.24 -31.25 20.71
C GLN A 90 -3.03 -31.85 19.99
N CYS A 91 -2.77 -31.43 18.76
CA CYS A 91 -1.58 -31.80 17.99
C CYS A 91 -0.33 -30.94 18.29
N ASN A 92 -0.28 -30.25 19.43
CA ASN A 92 0.85 -29.43 19.87
C ASN A 92 1.19 -28.20 18.99
N ILE A 93 0.25 -27.73 18.15
CA ILE A 93 0.35 -26.44 17.48
C ILE A 93 -0.28 -25.39 18.39
N LYS A 94 0.56 -24.76 19.21
CA LYS A 94 0.15 -24.00 20.41
C LYS A 94 0.13 -22.48 20.23
N TYR A 95 0.06 -22.00 18.99
CA TYR A 95 0.07 -20.58 18.59
C TYR A 95 -1.13 -20.22 17.70
N VAL A 96 -2.26 -20.92 17.87
CA VAL A 96 -3.44 -20.78 17.01
C VAL A 96 -4.53 -19.98 17.71
N VAL A 97 -5.23 -19.13 16.95
CA VAL A 97 -6.44 -18.42 17.36
C VAL A 97 -7.51 -18.52 16.29
N ALA A 98 -8.78 -18.37 16.66
CA ALA A 98 -9.88 -18.31 15.71
C ALA A 98 -10.65 -16.99 15.76
N ILE A 99 -11.18 -16.59 14.60
CA ILE A 99 -12.18 -15.54 14.52
C ILE A 99 -13.52 -16.01 15.11
N LEU A 100 -14.26 -15.08 15.72
CA LEU A 100 -15.56 -15.35 16.36
C LEU A 100 -16.74 -14.81 15.53
N GLY A 101 -16.45 -14.26 14.35
CA GLY A 101 -17.40 -13.67 13.42
C GLY A 101 -17.08 -14.08 11.99
N ILE A 102 -17.59 -13.30 11.03
CA ILE A 102 -17.50 -13.63 9.59
C ILE A 102 -16.09 -13.36 9.03
N SER A 103 -15.38 -12.38 9.58
CA SER A 103 -14.07 -11.97 9.06
C SER A 103 -13.18 -11.37 10.14
N ILE A 104 -11.87 -11.36 9.86
CA ILE A 104 -10.88 -10.64 10.65
C ILE A 104 -11.14 -9.13 10.59
N THR A 105 -10.83 -8.40 11.67
CA THR A 105 -10.98 -6.94 11.75
C THR A 105 -9.65 -6.21 11.93
N ASN A 106 -9.65 -4.89 11.80
CA ASN A 106 -8.48 -4.07 12.11
C ASN A 106 -8.06 -4.20 13.58
N GLU A 107 -9.03 -4.32 14.49
CA GLU A 107 -8.83 -4.49 15.92
C GLU A 107 -8.16 -5.83 16.23
N HIS A 108 -8.57 -6.90 15.55
CA HIS A 108 -7.90 -8.21 15.65
C HIS A 108 -6.44 -8.11 15.19
N ILE A 109 -6.18 -7.53 14.02
CA ILE A 109 -4.81 -7.42 13.48
C ILE A 109 -3.91 -6.60 14.41
N LYS A 110 -4.40 -5.47 14.94
CA LYS A 110 -3.68 -4.68 15.94
C LYS A 110 -3.33 -5.49 17.18
N LYS A 111 -4.31 -6.22 17.75
CA LYS A 111 -4.08 -7.09 18.92
C LYS A 111 -3.04 -8.17 18.62
N LEU A 112 -3.14 -8.83 17.45
CA LEU A 112 -2.18 -9.86 17.05
C LEU A 112 -0.76 -9.29 16.89
N PHE A 113 -0.61 -8.13 16.25
CA PHE A 113 0.69 -7.50 16.08
C PHE A 113 1.32 -6.94 17.35
N GLN A 114 0.58 -6.83 18.46
CA GLN A 114 1.16 -6.58 19.79
C GLN A 114 1.84 -7.83 20.37
N MET A 115 1.47 -9.02 19.90
CA MET A 115 1.96 -10.31 20.43
C MET A 115 2.89 -11.05 19.48
N THR A 116 2.95 -10.66 18.21
CA THR A 116 3.85 -11.24 17.22
C THR A 116 4.21 -10.24 16.13
N ASN A 117 5.29 -10.53 15.40
CA ASN A 117 5.60 -9.85 14.15
C ASN A 117 5.10 -10.62 12.93
N LYS A 118 4.55 -11.83 13.09
CA LYS A 118 4.18 -12.71 11.97
C LYS A 118 2.81 -13.35 12.16
N ILE A 119 1.86 -12.98 11.31
CA ILE A 119 0.52 -13.56 11.26
C ILE A 119 0.43 -14.49 10.04
N ILE A 120 -0.16 -15.67 10.21
CA ILE A 120 -0.43 -16.62 9.13
C ILE A 120 -1.94 -16.88 9.13
N TYR A 121 -2.64 -16.54 8.05
CA TYR A 121 -4.04 -16.93 7.87
C TYR A 121 -4.11 -18.34 7.30
N CYS A 122 -4.97 -19.18 7.86
CA CYS A 122 -5.22 -20.56 7.44
C CYS A 122 -6.72 -20.82 7.53
N TYR A 123 -7.38 -20.68 6.40
CA TYR A 123 -8.82 -20.88 6.26
C TYR A 123 -9.10 -22.11 5.40
N ASP A 124 -10.37 -22.50 5.35
CA ASP A 124 -10.83 -23.69 4.64
C ASP A 124 -10.43 -23.65 3.16
N GLY A 125 -10.18 -24.82 2.60
CA GLY A 125 -9.74 -24.98 1.22
C GLY A 125 -10.82 -24.69 0.18
N ASP A 126 -12.04 -24.37 0.58
CA ASP A 126 -13.17 -24.11 -0.30
C ASP A 126 -13.19 -22.67 -0.88
N ASN A 127 -14.24 -22.34 -1.62
CA ASN A 127 -14.39 -20.99 -2.17
C ASN A 127 -14.60 -19.92 -1.09
N ALA A 128 -15.33 -20.24 -0.01
CA ALA A 128 -15.59 -19.30 1.07
C ALA A 128 -14.28 -18.94 1.80
N GLY A 129 -13.45 -19.92 2.13
CA GLY A 129 -12.15 -19.72 2.74
C GLY A 129 -11.16 -18.99 1.82
N ARG A 130 -11.21 -19.21 0.50
CA ARG A 130 -10.46 -18.40 -0.49
C ARG A 130 -10.90 -16.94 -0.48
N GLU A 131 -12.20 -16.66 -0.41
CA GLU A 131 -12.71 -15.29 -0.29
C GLU A 131 -12.37 -14.65 1.05
N ALA A 132 -12.45 -15.41 2.15
CA ALA A 132 -12.05 -14.97 3.48
C ALA A 132 -10.56 -14.59 3.53
N ASN A 133 -9.69 -15.37 2.87
CA ASN A 133 -8.27 -15.06 2.72
C ASN A 133 -8.06 -13.73 1.96
N TRP A 134 -8.78 -13.53 0.85
CA TRP A 134 -8.71 -12.27 0.09
C TRP A 134 -9.24 -11.07 0.89
N ASN A 135 -10.31 -11.25 1.65
CA ASN A 135 -10.84 -10.22 2.54
C ASN A 135 -9.85 -9.88 3.65
N SER A 136 -9.21 -10.89 4.23
CA SER A 136 -8.16 -10.72 5.25
C SER A 136 -6.96 -9.96 4.70
N LEU A 137 -6.55 -10.23 3.45
CA LEU A 137 -5.54 -9.44 2.76
C LEU A 137 -5.91 -7.96 2.68
N LYS A 138 -7.13 -7.64 2.23
CA LYS A 138 -7.57 -6.25 2.07
C LYS A 138 -7.56 -5.48 3.40
N ILE A 139 -8.04 -6.10 4.47
CA ILE A 139 -8.08 -5.49 5.81
C ILE A 139 -6.65 -5.31 6.35
N SER A 140 -5.77 -6.26 6.04
CA SER A 140 -4.37 -6.24 6.46
C SER A 140 -3.52 -5.14 5.82
N LEU A 141 -3.92 -4.59 4.67
CA LEU A 141 -3.15 -3.57 3.93
C LEU A 141 -2.69 -2.41 4.82
N SER A 142 -3.60 -1.87 5.64
CA SER A 142 -3.34 -0.70 6.51
C SER A 142 -2.39 -1.00 7.67
N HIS A 143 -2.05 -2.27 7.92
CA HIS A 143 -1.15 -2.70 8.99
C HIS A 143 0.19 -3.23 8.46
N MET A 144 0.40 -3.18 7.14
CA MET A 144 1.67 -3.58 6.52
C MET A 144 2.72 -2.46 6.71
N VAL A 145 3.37 -2.48 7.88
CA VAL A 145 4.49 -1.62 8.25
C VAL A 145 5.80 -2.43 8.35
N TYR A 146 6.93 -1.73 8.36
CA TYR A 146 8.24 -2.34 8.58
C TYR A 146 8.26 -3.28 9.79
N GLY A 147 8.88 -4.46 9.62
CA GLY A 147 9.00 -5.48 10.66
C GLY A 147 7.76 -6.33 10.92
N LYS A 148 6.62 -6.06 10.27
CA LYS A 148 5.41 -6.89 10.35
C LYS A 148 5.24 -7.75 9.10
N GLN A 149 4.93 -9.03 9.30
CA GLN A 149 4.77 -10.02 8.24
C GLN A 149 3.39 -10.67 8.31
N ILE A 150 2.76 -10.80 7.14
CA ILE A 150 1.53 -11.56 6.95
C ILE A 150 1.76 -12.61 5.88
N LYS A 151 1.31 -13.82 6.14
CA LYS A 151 1.34 -14.95 5.21
C LYS A 151 -0.03 -15.62 5.11
N PHE A 152 -0.19 -16.40 4.04
CA PHE A 152 -1.41 -17.14 3.73
C PHE A 152 -1.07 -18.61 3.50
N LEU A 153 -1.61 -19.47 4.35
CA LEU A 153 -1.57 -20.92 4.18
C LEU A 153 -2.82 -21.33 3.41
N LEU A 154 -2.62 -21.85 2.19
CA LEU A 154 -3.71 -22.36 1.36
C LEU A 154 -3.82 -23.87 1.57
N LEU A 155 -4.99 -24.32 2.00
CA LEU A 155 -5.29 -25.74 2.16
C LEU A 155 -5.78 -26.35 0.84
N PRO A 156 -5.64 -27.67 0.64
CA PRO A 156 -6.26 -28.37 -0.49
C PRO A 156 -7.78 -28.23 -0.50
N ASP A 157 -8.40 -28.32 -1.69
CA ASP A 157 -9.86 -28.28 -1.82
C ASP A 157 -10.52 -29.35 -0.94
N GLY A 158 -11.53 -28.95 -0.16
CA GLY A 158 -12.28 -29.85 0.73
C GLY A 158 -11.59 -30.20 2.06
N GLU A 159 -10.40 -29.66 2.33
CA GLU A 159 -9.74 -29.77 3.64
C GLU A 159 -9.92 -28.47 4.46
N ASP A 160 -10.10 -28.64 5.76
CA ASP A 160 -10.05 -27.61 6.78
C ASP A 160 -8.85 -27.88 7.73
N PRO A 161 -8.46 -26.94 8.61
CA PRO A 161 -7.32 -27.17 9.49
C PRO A 161 -7.48 -28.41 10.39
N ASP A 162 -8.70 -28.69 10.86
CA ASP A 162 -9.05 -29.86 11.68
C ASP A 162 -8.83 -31.20 10.96
N SER A 163 -9.41 -31.36 9.77
CA SER A 163 -9.32 -32.56 8.96
C SER A 163 -7.90 -32.80 8.45
N LEU A 164 -7.18 -31.76 8.03
CA LEU A 164 -5.82 -31.91 7.55
C LEU A 164 -4.86 -32.35 8.66
N ILE A 165 -4.92 -31.74 9.85
CA ILE A 165 -4.05 -32.11 10.97
C ILE A 165 -4.33 -33.53 11.45
N LYS A 166 -5.60 -33.95 11.49
CA LYS A 166 -6.00 -35.32 11.86
C LYS A 166 -5.52 -36.36 10.85
N LYS A 167 -5.62 -36.06 9.55
CA LYS A 167 -5.22 -36.99 8.47
C LYS A 167 -3.71 -37.10 8.28
N LYS A 168 -2.98 -35.98 8.36
CA LYS A 168 -1.55 -35.90 7.97
C LYS A 168 -0.59 -35.72 9.15
N GLY A 169 -1.11 -35.38 10.32
CA GLY A 169 -0.32 -35.17 11.52
C GLY A 169 0.48 -33.87 11.52
N LYS A 170 1.12 -33.61 12.67
CA LYS A 170 1.80 -32.34 12.96
C LYS A 170 2.91 -31.99 11.98
N LEU A 171 3.80 -32.93 11.68
CA LEU A 171 5.00 -32.66 10.86
C LEU A 171 4.62 -32.14 9.47
N VAL A 172 3.69 -32.82 8.80
CA VAL A 172 3.21 -32.43 7.48
C VAL A 172 2.50 -31.09 7.54
N PHE A 173 1.68 -30.85 8.56
CA PHE A 173 1.01 -29.55 8.73
C PHE A 173 2.01 -28.40 8.94
N GLU A 174 3.09 -28.61 9.69
CA GLU A 174 4.16 -27.62 9.87
C GLU A 174 4.93 -27.35 8.56
N GLU A 175 5.15 -28.37 7.72
CA GLU A 175 5.69 -28.17 6.37
C GLU A 175 4.78 -27.29 5.52
N HIS A 176 3.47 -27.51 5.58
CA HIS A 176 2.47 -26.66 4.94
C HIS A 176 2.57 -25.21 5.45
N ILE A 177 2.66 -24.99 6.76
CA ILE A 177 2.89 -23.66 7.35
C ILE A 177 4.18 -23.02 6.81
N ASN A 178 5.26 -23.78 6.68
CA ASN A 178 6.54 -23.27 6.18
C ASN A 178 6.45 -22.85 4.70
N LYS A 179 5.63 -23.58 3.91
CA LYS A 179 5.31 -23.27 2.50
C LYS A 179 4.21 -22.19 2.33
N SER A 180 3.75 -21.56 3.41
CA SER A 180 2.77 -20.47 3.33
C SER A 180 3.27 -19.31 2.47
N LEU A 181 2.37 -18.81 1.63
CA LEU A 181 2.66 -17.74 0.69
C LEU A 181 2.88 -16.44 1.45
N SER A 182 3.90 -15.68 1.06
CA SER A 182 4.05 -14.30 1.50
C SER A 182 2.87 -13.44 1.06
N PHE A 183 2.65 -12.33 1.75
CA PHE A 183 1.66 -11.32 1.35
C PHE A 183 1.74 -10.98 -0.15
N SER A 184 2.95 -10.73 -0.67
CA SER A 184 3.13 -10.35 -2.07
C SER A 184 2.80 -11.48 -3.04
N GLU A 185 3.20 -12.73 -2.74
CA GLU A 185 2.90 -13.88 -3.59
C GLU A 185 1.40 -14.14 -3.64
N PHE A 186 0.73 -14.13 -2.49
CA PHE A 186 -0.72 -14.33 -2.42
C PHE A 186 -1.48 -13.19 -3.12
N PHE A 187 -1.06 -11.94 -2.92
CA PHE A 187 -1.62 -10.76 -3.61
C PHE A 187 -1.60 -10.92 -5.13
N PHE A 188 -0.42 -11.20 -5.70
CA PHE A 188 -0.26 -11.31 -7.15
C PHE A 188 -0.93 -12.56 -7.71
N LYS A 189 -0.77 -13.72 -7.06
CA LYS A 189 -1.42 -14.96 -7.47
C LYS A 189 -2.93 -14.79 -7.56
N THR A 190 -3.54 -14.15 -6.57
CA THR A 190 -5.00 -13.94 -6.54
C THR A 190 -5.47 -12.95 -7.61
N LEU A 191 -4.75 -11.85 -7.82
CA LEU A 191 -5.12 -10.86 -8.84
C LEU A 191 -4.98 -11.38 -10.27
N ILE A 192 -3.92 -12.13 -10.56
CA ILE A 192 -3.67 -12.72 -11.89
C ILE A 192 -4.71 -13.80 -12.20
N ASN A 193 -5.10 -14.61 -11.21
CA ASN A 193 -6.15 -15.61 -11.42
C ASN A 193 -7.53 -15.00 -11.71
N LYS A 194 -7.78 -13.74 -11.29
CA LYS A 194 -9.06 -13.05 -11.48
C LYS A 194 -9.13 -12.20 -12.74
N ILE A 195 -7.99 -11.87 -13.35
CA ILE A 195 -7.90 -10.91 -14.45
C ILE A 195 -6.98 -11.49 -15.52
N ASP A 196 -7.51 -11.69 -16.72
CA ASP A 196 -6.67 -12.05 -17.87
C ASP A 196 -5.73 -10.89 -18.19
N ILE A 197 -4.42 -11.09 -18.02
CA ILE A 197 -3.39 -10.07 -18.28
C ILE A 197 -2.75 -10.22 -19.67
N LYS A 198 -3.31 -11.05 -20.55
CA LYS A 198 -2.79 -11.25 -21.91
C LYS A 198 -3.07 -10.06 -22.83
N ASN A 199 -4.21 -9.40 -22.67
CA ASN A 199 -4.61 -8.24 -23.47
C ASN A 199 -4.36 -6.90 -22.74
N CYS A 200 -4.39 -5.80 -23.50
CA CYS A 200 -4.12 -4.46 -22.98
C CYS A 200 -5.17 -4.00 -21.95
N GLU A 201 -6.44 -4.32 -22.16
CA GLU A 201 -7.56 -3.98 -21.29
C GLU A 201 -7.42 -4.66 -19.92
N GLY A 202 -7.07 -5.93 -19.93
CA GLY A 202 -6.85 -6.74 -18.75
C GLY A 202 -5.62 -6.29 -17.95
N LYS A 203 -4.52 -5.96 -18.64
CA LYS A 203 -3.35 -5.30 -18.03
C LYS A 203 -3.74 -3.98 -17.34
N ALA A 204 -4.51 -3.12 -18.02
CA ALA A 204 -4.97 -1.86 -17.45
C ALA A 204 -5.88 -2.07 -16.21
N LYS A 205 -6.79 -3.05 -16.26
CA LYS A 205 -7.65 -3.42 -15.13
C LYS A 205 -6.84 -3.94 -13.94
N PHE A 206 -5.88 -4.82 -14.19
CA PHE A 206 -4.96 -5.35 -13.17
C PHE A 206 -4.16 -4.24 -12.49
N ILE A 207 -3.55 -3.33 -13.26
CA ILE A 207 -2.78 -2.19 -12.72
C ILE A 207 -3.68 -1.34 -11.82
N ASN A 208 -4.85 -0.94 -12.31
CA ASN A 208 -5.75 -0.07 -11.56
C ASN A 208 -6.20 -0.70 -10.23
N LEU A 209 -6.54 -1.99 -10.25
CA LEU A 209 -6.93 -2.70 -9.04
C LEU A 209 -5.75 -2.86 -8.08
N ALA A 210 -4.60 -3.32 -8.57
CA ALA A 210 -3.41 -3.54 -7.76
C ALA A 210 -2.95 -2.24 -7.09
N LEU A 211 -2.85 -1.14 -7.83
CA LEU A 211 -2.47 0.17 -7.30
C LEU A 211 -3.46 0.69 -6.25
N SER A 212 -4.77 0.52 -6.48
CA SER A 212 -5.78 0.98 -5.51
C SER A 212 -5.67 0.26 -4.16
N LEU A 213 -5.24 -1.00 -4.16
CA LEU A 213 -4.95 -1.75 -2.94
C LEU A 213 -3.60 -1.35 -2.31
N ILE A 214 -2.54 -1.26 -3.12
CA ILE A 214 -1.20 -0.89 -2.64
C ILE A 214 -1.20 0.47 -1.96
N HIS A 215 -2.02 1.42 -2.39
CA HIS A 215 -2.11 2.73 -1.74
C HIS A 215 -2.59 2.72 -0.29
N ASN A 216 -3.23 1.64 0.15
CA ASN A 216 -3.67 1.48 1.54
C ASN A 216 -2.53 0.99 2.46
N ILE A 217 -1.37 0.63 1.89
CA ILE A 217 -0.19 0.19 2.65
C ILE A 217 0.54 1.43 3.19
N PRO A 218 0.81 1.53 4.50
CA PRO A 218 1.53 2.68 5.05
C PRO A 218 3.02 2.67 4.70
N ASP A 219 3.66 1.50 4.60
CA ASP A 219 5.09 1.39 4.28
C ASP A 219 5.36 1.72 2.80
N TYR A 220 6.04 2.85 2.58
CA TYR A 220 6.36 3.34 1.25
C TYR A 220 7.39 2.49 0.51
N ILE A 221 8.37 1.92 1.21
CA ILE A 221 9.37 1.03 0.60
C ILE A 221 8.67 -0.25 0.13
N PHE A 222 7.75 -0.77 0.94
CA PHE A 222 6.95 -1.93 0.55
C PHE A 222 6.05 -1.62 -0.65
N GLN A 223 5.42 -0.43 -0.70
CA GLN A 223 4.67 0.02 -1.88
C GLN A 223 5.54 0.03 -3.15
N ILE A 224 6.74 0.63 -3.08
CA ILE A 224 7.68 0.70 -4.21
C ILE A 224 8.00 -0.71 -4.73
N ASN A 225 8.32 -1.64 -3.83
CA ASN A 225 8.66 -3.00 -4.19
C ASN A 225 7.49 -3.75 -4.85
N LEU A 226 6.27 -3.55 -4.38
CA LEU A 226 5.07 -4.13 -5.02
C LEU A 226 4.82 -3.50 -6.40
N ILE A 227 4.99 -2.19 -6.55
CA ILE A 227 4.86 -1.50 -7.84
C ILE A 227 5.91 -1.98 -8.84
N LYS A 228 7.16 -2.18 -8.40
CA LYS A 228 8.21 -2.78 -9.24
C LYS A 228 7.81 -4.18 -9.73
N LYS A 229 7.30 -5.03 -8.84
CA LYS A 229 6.78 -6.37 -9.20
C LYS A 229 5.59 -6.32 -10.18
N ILE A 230 4.75 -5.27 -10.12
CA ILE A 230 3.69 -5.05 -11.12
C ILE A 230 4.31 -4.86 -12.50
N GLY A 231 5.33 -4.00 -12.64
CA GLY A 231 6.02 -3.76 -13.90
C GLY A 231 6.61 -5.04 -14.50
N GLU A 232 7.33 -5.80 -13.67
CA GLU A 232 7.89 -7.11 -14.04
C GLU A 232 6.83 -8.10 -14.54
N LYS A 233 5.66 -8.16 -13.88
CA LYS A 233 4.56 -9.08 -14.26
C LYS A 233 3.89 -8.72 -15.58
N ILE A 234 3.87 -7.44 -15.94
CA ILE A 234 3.13 -6.94 -17.11
C ILE A 234 4.04 -6.79 -18.34
N GLY A 235 5.36 -6.82 -18.13
CA GLY A 235 6.36 -6.52 -19.15
C GLY A 235 6.54 -5.03 -19.40
N ILE A 236 6.12 -4.18 -18.45
CA ILE A 236 6.35 -2.73 -18.50
C ILE A 236 7.58 -2.45 -17.61
N LEU A 237 8.71 -2.17 -18.24
CA LEU A 237 9.99 -1.93 -17.55
C LEU A 237 10.01 -0.57 -16.82
N ASN A 238 9.17 0.38 -17.23
CA ASN A 238 9.25 1.75 -16.76
C ASN A 238 8.43 1.98 -15.48
N PHE A 239 9.04 1.67 -14.33
CA PHE A 239 8.55 1.98 -12.97
C PHE A 239 8.01 3.43 -12.85
N PHE A 240 8.63 4.36 -13.57
CA PHE A 240 8.33 5.79 -13.50
C PHE A 240 6.96 6.16 -14.11
N GLU A 241 6.54 5.51 -15.20
CA GLU A 241 5.25 5.78 -15.86
C GLU A 241 4.07 5.36 -14.98
N ILE A 242 4.18 4.19 -14.33
CA ILE A 242 3.19 3.70 -13.37
C ILE A 242 3.11 4.64 -12.17
N TYR A 243 4.26 5.13 -11.68
CA TYR A 243 4.32 6.10 -10.58
C TYR A 243 3.73 7.48 -10.94
N GLN A 244 3.84 7.94 -12.18
CA GLN A 244 3.22 9.20 -12.63
C GLN A 244 1.68 9.08 -12.76
N LEU A 245 1.16 7.94 -13.24
CA LEU A 245 -0.27 7.67 -13.28
C LEU A 245 -0.93 7.70 -11.88
N ILE A 246 -0.17 7.26 -10.86
CA ILE A 246 -0.55 7.32 -9.44
C ILE A 246 -0.70 8.76 -8.94
N LEU A 247 0.24 9.65 -9.27
CA LEU A 247 0.22 11.05 -8.80
C LEU A 247 -0.95 11.83 -9.43
N ASN A 248 -1.28 11.55 -10.69
CA ASN A 248 -2.36 12.24 -11.38
C ASN A 248 -3.77 11.85 -10.89
N LYS A 249 -3.99 10.59 -10.47
CA LYS A 249 -5.28 10.14 -9.87
C LYS A 249 -5.58 10.76 -8.49
N LYS A 250 -4.56 11.18 -7.72
CA LYS A 250 -4.73 11.86 -6.43
C LYS A 250 -5.29 13.29 -6.56
N ASN A 251 -5.14 13.94 -7.72
CA ASN A 251 -5.62 15.31 -7.93
C ASN A 251 -7.14 15.40 -8.22
N THR A 252 -7.80 14.31 -8.60
CA THR A 252 -9.23 14.34 -8.97
C THR A 252 -10.19 13.99 -7.84
N LYS A 253 -9.76 13.26 -6.79
CA LYS A 253 -10.61 12.90 -5.63
C LYS A 253 -10.44 13.77 -4.37
N LYS A 254 -9.44 14.65 -4.32
CA LYS A 254 -9.12 15.47 -3.13
C LYS A 254 -9.76 16.88 -3.12
N LEU A 255 -10.70 17.15 -4.03
CA LEU A 255 -11.38 18.45 -4.14
C LEU A 255 -12.53 18.66 -3.14
N LEU A 256 -12.85 17.68 -2.28
CA LEU A 256 -14.07 17.75 -1.46
C LEU A 256 -13.92 17.62 0.04
N ASN A 257 -12.73 17.56 0.66
CA ASN A 257 -12.68 17.69 2.12
C ASN A 257 -11.35 18.19 2.70
N ASN A 258 -11.52 19.26 3.47
CA ASN A 258 -10.76 19.76 4.62
C ASN A 258 -9.41 20.48 4.46
N ASN A 259 -9.48 21.72 4.96
CA ASN A 259 -8.42 22.54 5.51
C ASN A 259 -7.56 21.77 6.53
N SER A 260 -6.25 21.72 6.29
CA SER A 260 -5.19 21.92 7.28
C SER A 260 -3.83 21.86 6.59
N LEU A 261 -3.14 23.01 6.66
CA LEU A 261 -1.70 23.30 6.58
C LEU A 261 -0.81 22.43 5.66
N ASN A 262 -0.29 23.08 4.61
CA ASN A 262 0.88 22.73 3.79
C ASN A 262 0.77 21.56 2.79
N ASN A 263 -0.29 21.53 1.98
CA ASN A 263 -0.32 20.72 0.76
C ASN A 263 0.03 21.58 -0.47
N PHE A 264 1.31 21.77 -0.77
CA PHE A 264 1.69 22.25 -2.11
C PHE A 264 1.33 21.18 -3.15
N LYS A 265 0.74 21.60 -4.29
CA LYS A 265 0.65 20.71 -5.46
C LYS A 265 2.09 20.36 -5.89
N LYS A 266 2.47 19.09 -5.74
CA LYS A 266 3.78 18.54 -6.13
C LYS A 266 3.93 18.57 -7.65
N THR A 267 4.54 19.62 -8.18
CA THR A 267 4.88 19.74 -9.60
C THR A 267 6.39 19.61 -9.80
N THR A 268 6.83 19.15 -10.98
CA THR A 268 8.25 19.06 -11.36
C THR A 268 8.99 20.37 -11.06
N ILE A 269 8.42 21.51 -11.45
CA ILE A 269 9.02 22.82 -11.21
C ILE A 269 9.11 23.19 -9.73
N ARG A 270 8.07 22.94 -8.91
CA ARG A 270 8.15 23.23 -7.47
C ARG A 270 9.18 22.36 -6.76
N MET A 271 9.33 21.11 -7.19
CA MET A 271 10.35 20.20 -6.65
C MET A 271 11.74 20.66 -7.05
N LEU A 272 11.95 21.06 -8.32
CA LEU A 272 13.20 21.64 -8.79
C LEU A 272 13.57 22.93 -8.02
N ILE A 273 12.61 23.85 -7.84
CA ILE A 273 12.80 25.08 -7.05
C ILE A 273 13.16 24.73 -5.60
N SER A 274 12.41 23.82 -4.96
CA SER A 274 12.63 23.44 -3.57
C SER A 274 14.00 22.79 -3.36
N LEU A 275 14.38 21.83 -4.19
CA LEU A 275 15.68 21.15 -4.10
C LEU A 275 16.83 22.12 -4.34
N LEU A 276 16.73 22.99 -5.36
CA LEU A 276 17.77 23.98 -5.64
C LEU A 276 17.85 25.04 -4.53
N LEU A 277 16.72 25.42 -3.95
CA LEU A 277 16.67 26.35 -2.81
C LEU A 277 17.30 25.73 -1.55
N GLN A 278 17.04 24.46 -1.27
CA GLN A 278 17.59 23.72 -0.12
C GLN A 278 19.07 23.37 -0.29
N LYS A 279 19.48 23.02 -1.51
CA LYS A 279 20.88 22.68 -1.86
C LYS A 279 21.34 23.49 -3.08
N PRO A 280 21.72 24.77 -2.93
CA PRO A 280 22.17 25.63 -4.04
C PRO A 280 23.36 25.07 -4.83
N LYS A 281 24.17 24.19 -4.23
CA LYS A 281 25.30 23.50 -4.90
C LYS A 281 24.88 22.60 -6.06
N LEU A 282 23.61 22.18 -6.12
CA LEU A 282 23.06 21.40 -7.24
C LEU A 282 23.15 22.12 -8.59
N ILE A 283 23.39 23.44 -8.60
CA ILE A 283 23.69 24.19 -9.83
C ILE A 283 24.84 23.58 -10.64
N LYS A 284 25.84 22.96 -9.99
CA LYS A 284 27.03 22.41 -10.63
C LYS A 284 26.76 21.16 -11.49
N ILE A 285 25.70 20.43 -11.17
CA ILE A 285 25.29 19.22 -11.88
C ILE A 285 24.25 19.50 -12.97
N ILE A 286 23.77 20.75 -13.08
CA ILE A 286 22.89 21.15 -14.17
C ILE A 286 23.71 21.16 -15.46
N PRO A 287 23.31 20.40 -16.50
CA PRO A 287 23.95 20.47 -17.81
C PRO A 287 23.95 21.92 -18.29
N LYS A 288 25.06 22.41 -18.88
CA LYS A 288 25.13 23.75 -19.50
C LYS A 288 24.19 23.79 -20.70
N PHE A 289 22.90 24.05 -20.47
CA PHE A 289 21.90 24.04 -21.51
C PHE A 289 21.18 25.39 -21.58
N LYS A 290 20.83 25.81 -22.80
CA LYS A 290 20.00 26.99 -23.05
C LYS A 290 18.54 26.62 -22.73
N LEU A 291 18.07 26.92 -21.52
CA LEU A 291 16.63 26.88 -21.25
C LEU A 291 15.93 27.81 -22.25
N PHE A 292 15.06 27.25 -23.08
CA PHE A 292 14.25 28.02 -24.01
C PHE A 292 13.39 29.01 -23.20
N LYS A 293 13.56 30.31 -23.46
CA LYS A 293 12.88 31.40 -22.74
C LYS A 293 11.36 31.45 -23.00
N THR A 294 10.84 30.58 -23.84
CA THR A 294 9.46 30.61 -24.34
C THR A 294 8.77 29.29 -24.00
N SER A 295 8.30 29.14 -22.78
CA SER A 295 7.29 28.12 -22.48
C SER A 295 6.22 28.68 -21.55
N SER A 296 5.05 28.08 -21.63
CA SER A 296 3.86 28.45 -20.87
C SER A 296 3.87 27.92 -19.41
N ILE A 297 4.98 27.28 -18.99
CA ILE A 297 4.99 26.54 -17.72
C ILE A 297 5.11 27.48 -16.52
N ASN A 298 4.06 27.50 -15.69
CA ASN A 298 3.98 28.28 -14.46
C ASN A 298 5.16 27.98 -13.52
N GLY A 299 5.94 29.03 -13.22
CA GLY A 299 7.09 28.98 -12.32
C GLY A 299 8.43 28.69 -13.00
N LEU A 300 8.46 28.45 -14.32
CA LEU A 300 9.72 28.21 -15.03
C LEU A 300 10.64 29.44 -15.02
N ASN A 301 10.07 30.62 -15.27
CA ASN A 301 10.84 31.87 -15.25
C ASN A 301 11.52 32.10 -13.90
N PHE A 302 10.81 31.79 -12.81
CA PHE A 302 11.38 31.87 -11.46
C PHE A 302 12.47 30.81 -11.25
N PHE A 303 12.28 29.58 -11.73
CA PHE A 303 13.31 28.56 -11.65
C PHE A 303 14.59 28.96 -12.42
N ILE A 304 14.46 29.56 -13.61
CA ILE A 304 15.58 30.10 -14.39
C ILE A 304 16.27 31.24 -13.63
N GLU A 305 15.51 32.14 -13.01
CA GLU A 305 16.04 33.20 -12.15
C GLU A 305 16.85 32.61 -10.98
N LEU A 306 16.31 31.58 -10.31
CA LEU A 306 16.96 30.89 -9.20
C LEU A 306 18.28 30.23 -9.63
N ILE A 307 18.31 29.60 -10.80
CA ILE A 307 19.54 29.05 -11.42
C ILE A 307 20.59 30.16 -11.58
N ASN A 308 20.22 31.29 -12.19
CA ASN A 308 21.14 32.43 -12.40
C ASN A 308 21.67 33.01 -11.09
N ILE A 309 20.85 33.02 -10.03
CA ILE A 309 21.25 33.48 -8.69
C ILE A 309 22.26 32.51 -8.07
N CYS A 310 22.04 31.20 -8.19
CA CYS A 310 22.93 30.17 -7.66
C CYS A 310 24.25 30.06 -8.43
N ASP A 311 24.24 30.37 -9.73
CA ASP A 311 25.42 30.28 -10.61
C ASP A 311 26.41 31.43 -10.36
N LYS A 312 25.91 32.66 -10.15
CA LYS A 312 26.75 33.87 -10.03
C LYS A 312 27.43 34.04 -8.67
N LYS A 313 27.00 33.33 -7.61
CA LYS A 313 27.53 33.48 -6.24
C LYS A 313 27.41 32.16 -5.45
N LYS A 314 28.39 31.87 -4.58
CA LYS A 314 28.26 30.83 -3.53
C LYS A 314 27.24 31.28 -2.47
N ILE A 315 25.96 31.22 -2.82
CA ILE A 315 24.84 31.72 -2.02
C ILE A 315 24.23 30.60 -1.18
N THR A 316 23.80 30.91 0.04
CA THR A 316 23.08 29.96 0.92
C THR A 316 21.57 30.10 0.78
N THR A 317 20.83 29.09 1.23
CA THR A 317 19.35 29.10 1.26
C THR A 317 18.79 30.36 1.95
N ALA A 318 19.36 30.75 3.09
CA ALA A 318 18.95 31.95 3.83
C ALA A 318 19.18 33.24 3.03
N GLN A 319 20.33 33.35 2.35
CA GLN A 319 20.64 34.50 1.50
C GLN A 319 19.73 34.58 0.27
N ILE A 320 19.28 33.44 -0.28
CA ILE A 320 18.29 33.41 -1.35
C ILE A 320 16.95 33.95 -0.83
N ILE A 321 16.46 33.47 0.31
CA ILE A 321 15.18 33.92 0.88
C ILE A 321 15.21 35.43 1.22
N GLU A 322 16.32 35.93 1.77
CA GLU A 322 16.45 37.34 2.15
C GLU A 322 16.41 38.28 0.93
N LYS A 323 16.88 37.84 -0.24
CA LYS A 323 16.75 38.63 -1.49
C LYS A 323 15.30 38.92 -1.88
N TYR A 324 14.36 38.07 -1.45
CA TYR A 324 12.94 38.23 -1.73
C TYR A 324 12.19 38.89 -0.58
N ARG A 325 12.90 39.50 0.39
CA ARG A 325 12.29 40.25 1.49
C ARG A 325 11.38 41.36 0.97
N GLY A 326 10.18 41.44 1.54
CA GLY A 326 9.17 42.42 1.12
C GLY A 326 8.40 42.05 -0.16
N THR A 327 8.72 40.93 -0.82
CA THR A 327 7.99 40.45 -2.00
C THR A 327 6.94 39.41 -1.63
N LYS A 328 5.94 39.23 -2.51
CA LYS A 328 4.92 38.16 -2.38
C LYS A 328 5.50 36.74 -2.46
N LEU A 329 6.76 36.59 -2.87
CA LEU A 329 7.45 35.29 -3.03
C LEU A 329 8.15 34.83 -1.75
N LYS A 330 8.38 35.71 -0.76
CA LYS A 330 9.09 35.35 0.48
C LYS A 330 8.47 34.13 1.18
N THR A 331 7.17 34.21 1.48
CA THR A 331 6.47 33.16 2.24
C THR A 331 6.39 31.82 1.50
N PRO A 332 6.10 31.75 0.18
CA PRO A 332 6.27 30.52 -0.59
C PRO A 332 7.69 29.93 -0.50
N LEU A 333 8.74 30.75 -0.57
CA LEU A 333 10.11 30.29 -0.55
C LEU A 333 10.52 29.75 0.83
N GLU A 334 10.14 30.43 1.91
CA GLU A 334 10.32 29.91 3.27
C GLU A 334 9.69 28.54 3.43
N THR A 335 8.49 28.37 2.88
CA THR A 335 7.79 27.08 2.96
C THR A 335 8.45 25.99 2.11
N LEU A 336 8.96 26.33 0.91
CA LEU A 336 9.70 25.39 0.06
C LEU A 336 11.08 25.05 0.61
N ALA A 337 11.70 25.95 1.38
CA ALA A 337 13.00 25.73 2.01
C ALA A 337 12.94 24.70 3.13
N ILE A 338 11.82 24.59 3.83
CA ILE A 338 11.60 23.58 4.90
C ILE A 338 10.83 22.34 4.41
N TRP A 339 10.57 22.24 3.11
CA TRP A 339 9.73 21.19 2.58
C TRP A 339 10.41 19.82 2.63
N ASN A 340 9.84 18.89 3.40
CA ASN A 340 10.30 17.50 3.42
C ASN A 340 9.87 16.77 2.13
N HIS A 341 10.84 16.59 1.23
CA HIS A 341 10.67 15.85 -0.02
C HIS A 341 10.74 14.33 0.14
N MET A 342 11.14 13.80 1.31
CA MET A 342 11.31 12.37 1.62
C MET A 342 12.26 11.65 0.63
N ILE A 343 13.32 12.34 0.20
CA ILE A 343 14.37 11.78 -0.66
C ILE A 343 15.60 11.57 0.23
N PRO A 344 16.18 10.35 0.29
CA PRO A 344 17.44 10.12 0.97
C PRO A 344 18.52 11.08 0.48
N GLU A 345 19.39 11.57 1.36
CA GLU A 345 20.36 12.60 0.98
C GLU A 345 21.31 12.13 -0.14
N GLU A 346 21.64 10.85 -0.16
CA GLU A 346 22.47 10.18 -1.17
C GLU A 346 21.85 10.16 -2.58
N ASP A 347 20.53 10.27 -2.68
CA ASP A 347 19.81 10.19 -3.95
C ASP A 347 19.39 11.57 -4.49
N ILE A 348 19.61 12.65 -3.74
CA ILE A 348 19.14 14.00 -4.12
C ILE A 348 19.73 14.45 -5.46
N GLU A 349 21.02 14.23 -5.71
CA GLU A 349 21.68 14.65 -6.96
C GLU A 349 21.11 13.91 -8.17
N LYS A 350 21.00 12.57 -8.08
CA LYS A 350 20.42 11.73 -9.13
C LYS A 350 18.98 12.13 -9.42
N PHE A 351 18.20 12.34 -8.36
CA PHE A 351 16.80 12.74 -8.47
C PHE A 351 16.64 14.13 -9.08
N PHE A 352 17.52 15.08 -8.72
CA PHE A 352 17.52 16.42 -9.29
C PHE A 352 17.84 16.39 -10.79
N ILE A 353 18.85 15.64 -11.22
CA ILE A 353 19.18 15.43 -12.65
C ILE A 353 17.98 14.85 -13.39
N HIS A 354 17.33 13.84 -12.81
CA HIS A 354 16.15 13.23 -13.40
C HIS A 354 15.01 14.25 -13.61
N LEU A 355 14.75 15.13 -12.64
CA LEU A 355 13.74 16.19 -12.77
C LEU A 355 14.10 17.22 -13.85
N ILE A 356 15.40 17.56 -13.98
CA ILE A 356 15.90 18.44 -15.04
C ILE A 356 15.67 17.80 -16.41
N ASN A 357 16.09 16.55 -16.60
CA ASN A 357 15.90 15.85 -17.87
C ASN A 357 14.41 15.73 -18.22
N LYS A 358 13.55 15.48 -17.22
CA LYS A 358 12.09 15.46 -17.43
C LYS A 358 11.53 16.81 -17.87
N LEU A 359 11.99 17.91 -17.26
CA LEU A 359 11.60 19.26 -17.67
C LEU A 359 12.09 19.56 -19.09
N GLU A 360 13.32 19.17 -19.42
CA GLU A 360 13.92 19.36 -20.73
C GLU A 360 13.14 18.62 -21.82
N MET A 361 12.84 17.33 -21.60
CA MET A 361 12.01 16.52 -22.49
C MET A 361 10.68 17.21 -22.81
N HIS A 362 9.97 17.68 -21.79
CA HIS A 362 8.70 18.38 -21.97
C HIS A 362 8.86 19.67 -22.80
N LEU A 363 9.91 20.46 -22.55
CA LEU A 363 10.17 21.70 -23.29
C LEU A 363 10.52 21.43 -24.77
N LEU A 364 11.28 20.37 -25.03
CA LEU A 364 11.61 19.95 -26.39
C LEU A 364 10.37 19.47 -27.13
N GLU A 365 9.54 18.65 -26.49
CA GLU A 365 8.29 18.14 -27.06
C GLU A 365 7.32 19.29 -27.38
N GLU A 366 7.10 20.23 -26.46
CA GLU A 366 6.25 21.42 -26.68
C GLU A 366 6.75 22.26 -27.89
N ARG A 367 8.07 22.41 -28.04
CA ARG A 367 8.66 23.17 -29.16
C ARG A 367 8.57 22.40 -30.48
N ILE A 368 8.79 21.09 -30.47
CA ILE A 368 8.64 20.23 -31.65
C ILE A 368 7.20 20.26 -32.14
N GLU A 369 6.22 20.10 -31.25
CA GLU A 369 4.80 20.19 -31.59
C GLU A 369 4.44 21.55 -32.22
N TYR A 370 4.96 22.64 -31.65
CA TYR A 370 4.79 23.97 -32.21
C TYR A 370 5.38 24.11 -33.63
N LEU A 371 6.58 23.59 -33.87
CA LEU A 371 7.21 23.63 -35.20
C LEU A 371 6.44 22.75 -36.22
N ILE A 372 5.94 21.59 -35.80
CA ILE A 372 5.09 20.72 -36.64
C ILE A 372 3.78 21.45 -36.99
N PHE A 373 3.18 22.13 -36.02
CA PHE A 373 1.98 22.93 -36.24
C PHE A 373 2.24 24.07 -37.26
N LEU A 374 3.36 24.79 -37.12
CA LEU A 374 3.75 25.83 -38.08
C LEU A 374 3.98 25.26 -39.49
N ASP A 375 4.64 24.11 -39.61
CA ASP A 375 4.87 23.44 -40.89
C ASP A 375 3.57 23.13 -41.62
N ARG A 376 2.56 22.63 -40.89
CA ARG A 376 1.23 22.31 -41.43
C ARG A 376 0.45 23.53 -41.88
N LYS A 377 0.68 24.70 -41.27
CA LYS A 377 -0.09 25.92 -41.53
C LYS A 377 0.52 26.75 -42.67
N GLU A 378 1.83 26.97 -42.63
CA GLU A 378 2.52 27.96 -43.47
C GLU A 378 3.84 27.41 -44.06
N GLY A 379 4.25 26.18 -43.70
CA GLY A 379 5.53 25.58 -44.06
C GLY A 379 6.71 26.11 -43.23
N LEU A 380 7.70 25.25 -42.97
CA LEU A 380 8.93 25.67 -42.28
C LEU A 380 10.02 26.14 -43.25
N ASP A 381 10.61 27.29 -42.94
CA ASP A 381 11.86 27.76 -43.55
C ASP A 381 13.06 26.84 -43.20
N ILE A 382 14.16 27.03 -43.91
CA ILE A 382 15.39 26.23 -43.76
C ILE A 382 15.96 26.30 -42.34
N GLN A 383 15.83 27.43 -41.65
CA GLN A 383 16.35 27.58 -40.29
C GLN A 383 15.52 26.78 -39.29
N LYS A 384 14.19 26.85 -39.37
CA LYS A 384 13.28 26.10 -38.51
C LYS A 384 13.30 24.60 -38.81
N ARG A 385 13.55 24.18 -40.05
CA ARG A 385 13.79 22.76 -40.37
C ARG A 385 15.05 22.23 -39.71
N LYS A 386 16.14 23.01 -39.71
CA LYS A 386 17.37 22.68 -38.98
C LYS A 386 17.14 22.65 -37.47
N GLU A 387 16.35 23.60 -36.94
CA GLU A 387 15.94 23.62 -35.53
C GLU A 387 15.18 22.33 -35.17
N LEU A 388 14.16 21.96 -35.94
CA LEU A 388 13.35 20.76 -35.73
C LEU A 388 14.21 19.49 -35.74
N TRP A 389 15.15 19.37 -36.67
CA TRP A 389 16.08 18.23 -36.72
C TRP A 389 16.96 18.15 -35.47
N LEU A 390 17.53 19.27 -35.03
CA LEU A 390 18.38 19.33 -33.85
C LEU A 390 17.59 19.01 -32.57
N LEU A 391 16.36 19.51 -32.45
CA LEU A 391 15.48 19.22 -31.32
C LEU A 391 15.14 17.73 -31.25
N ASN A 392 14.80 17.09 -32.37
CA ASN A 392 14.53 15.65 -32.43
C ASN A 392 15.76 14.82 -32.06
N LYS A 393 16.95 15.23 -32.53
CA LYS A 393 18.21 14.58 -32.16
C LYS A 393 18.46 14.67 -30.64
N ASN A 394 18.34 15.85 -30.06
CA ASN A 394 18.52 16.06 -28.62
C ASN A 394 17.49 15.26 -27.79
N LEU A 395 16.22 15.22 -28.25
CA LEU A 395 15.16 14.44 -27.63
C LEU A 395 15.51 12.94 -27.60
N ALA A 396 16.03 12.41 -28.71
CA ALA A 396 16.47 11.01 -28.80
C ALA A 396 17.64 10.73 -27.84
N GLU A 397 18.65 11.60 -27.80
CA GLU A 397 19.79 11.46 -26.88
C GLU A 397 19.36 11.46 -25.41
N ILE A 398 18.41 12.32 -25.02
CA ILE A 398 17.90 12.34 -23.64
C ILE A 398 17.11 11.06 -23.33
N LYS A 399 16.27 10.57 -24.26
CA LYS A 399 15.54 9.30 -24.08
C LYS A 399 16.45 8.11 -23.85
N THR A 400 17.65 8.09 -24.42
CA THR A 400 18.62 6.99 -24.19
C THR A 400 19.29 7.02 -22.82
N LYS A 401 19.22 8.15 -22.09
CA LYS A 401 19.76 8.30 -20.73
C LYS A 401 18.74 7.92 -19.64
N PHE A 402 17.53 7.54 -20.02
CA PHE A 402 16.43 7.17 -19.12
C PHE A 402 16.28 5.67 -18.94
#